data_AF-A0A1W9RG75-F1
#
_entry.id   AF-A0A1W9RG75-F1
#
_cell.length_a   1.000
_cell.length_b   1.000
_cell.length_c   1.000
_cell.angle_alpha   90.00
_cell.angle_beta   90.00
_cell.angle_gamma   90.00
#
_symmetry.space_group_name_H-M   'P 1'
#
loop_
_entity.id
_entity.type
_entity.pdbx_description
1 polymer ?
#
loop_
_entity_poly.entity_id
_entity_poly.type
_entity_poly.pdbx_seq_one_letter_code
_entity_poly.pdbx_strand_id
1 'polypeptide(L)'
;MDNEKPADDLSLKNFSKKFAGEIFNIDKRIFKTIAALFFKPGELAASYFSDKREQFIQPLKLYFTINFVFFFLAPLLNTHQFQVFNFNLKSIVGDNHTYQKLIEDQIRASETSEETYTERFDTHLKYNQPAFVFLVVPIFAMFLYFANFRKRR
;
A
#
# COMPACT_ATOMS: atom_id res chain seq x y z
N MET A 1 5.92 56.78 5.27
CA MET A 1 4.63 56.10 5.50
C MET A 1 4.86 54.65 5.12
N ASP A 2 5.24 53.85 6.11
CA ASP A 2 5.53 52.44 5.91
C ASP A 2 4.23 51.69 5.62
N ASN A 3 4.14 51.11 4.43
CA ASN A 3 3.07 50.20 4.05
C ASN A 3 3.32 48.85 4.73
N GLU A 4 2.95 48.72 6.00
CA GLU A 4 2.85 47.42 6.65
C GLU A 4 1.73 46.62 5.97
N LYS A 5 2.12 45.53 5.28
CA LYS A 5 1.20 44.49 4.83
C LYS A 5 0.38 44.01 6.04
N PRO A 6 -0.96 43.92 5.95
CA PRO A 6 -1.75 43.47 7.08
C PRO A 6 -1.29 42.06 7.50
N ALA A 7 -1.08 41.88 8.80
CA ALA A 7 -0.67 40.63 9.40
C ALA A 7 -1.55 39.50 8.86
N ASP A 8 -0.91 38.48 8.30
CA ASP A 8 -1.52 37.35 7.63
C ASP A 8 -2.42 36.63 8.64
N ASP A 9 -3.73 36.88 8.56
CA ASP A 9 -4.69 36.45 9.57
C ASP A 9 -4.69 34.91 9.59
N LEU A 10 -4.22 34.32 10.70
CA LEU A 10 -4.00 32.88 10.92
C LEU A 10 -5.32 32.07 11.00
N SER A 11 -6.34 32.54 10.31
CA SER A 11 -7.62 31.89 10.18
C SER A 11 -7.47 30.55 9.45
N LEU A 12 -8.13 29.52 10.00
CA LEU A 12 -8.25 28.19 9.38
C LEU A 12 -8.72 28.25 7.92
N LYS A 13 -9.50 29.28 7.56
CA LYS A 13 -9.96 29.53 6.20
C LYS A 13 -8.80 29.91 5.26
N ASN A 14 -7.92 30.80 5.71
CA ASN A 14 -6.77 31.24 4.92
C ASN A 14 -5.75 30.11 4.77
N PHE A 15 -5.50 29.36 5.84
CA PHE A 15 -4.68 28.14 5.78
C PHE A 15 -5.24 27.14 4.75
N SER A 16 -6.53 26.80 4.86
CA SER A 16 -7.18 25.86 3.94
C SER A 16 -7.12 26.34 2.48
N LYS A 17 -7.29 27.65 2.24
CA LYS A 17 -7.19 28.24 0.90
C LYS A 17 -5.77 28.14 0.33
N LYS A 18 -4.75 28.46 1.13
CA LYS A 18 -3.34 28.33 0.74
C LYS A 18 -2.97 26.87 0.48
N PHE A 19 -3.38 25.98 1.38
CA PHE A 19 -3.16 24.53 1.27
C PHE A 19 -3.80 23.95 0.00
N ALA A 20 -5.07 24.28 -0.28
CA ALA A 20 -5.72 23.85 -1.51
C ALA A 20 -4.96 24.36 -2.74
N GLY A 21 -4.57 25.64 -2.76
CA GLY A 21 -3.75 26.21 -3.83
C GLY A 21 -2.43 25.47 -4.04
N GLU A 22 -1.74 25.09 -2.97
CA GLU A 22 -0.50 24.31 -3.04
C GLU A 22 -0.73 22.87 -3.53
N ILE A 23 -1.78 22.18 -3.08
CA ILE A 23 -2.08 20.80 -3.49
C ILE A 23 -2.48 20.71 -4.96
N PHE A 24 -3.33 21.63 -5.44
CA PHE A 24 -3.81 21.62 -6.83
C PHE A 24 -2.77 22.15 -7.83
N ASN A 25 -1.71 22.80 -7.37
CA ASN A 25 -0.60 23.23 -8.24
C ASN A 25 0.32 22.04 -8.56
N ILE A 26 0.28 21.55 -9.80
CA ILE A 26 1.10 20.43 -10.26
C ILE A 26 2.54 20.92 -10.53
N ASP A 27 3.48 20.54 -9.66
CA ASP A 27 4.90 20.87 -9.81
C ASP A 27 5.63 19.77 -10.62
N LYS A 28 6.52 20.16 -11.53
CA LYS A 28 7.41 19.25 -12.27
C LYS A 28 8.29 18.39 -11.34
N ARG A 29 8.52 18.84 -10.10
CA ARG A 29 9.21 18.08 -9.05
C ARG A 29 8.48 16.78 -8.67
N ILE A 30 7.17 16.61 -8.98
CA ILE A 30 6.43 15.35 -8.74
C ILE A 30 7.14 14.21 -9.44
N PHE A 31 7.40 14.35 -10.74
CA PHE A 31 8.04 13.29 -11.53
C PHE A 31 9.45 12.97 -11.05
N LYS A 32 10.23 14.00 -10.68
CA LYS A 32 11.56 13.81 -10.09
C LYS A 32 11.48 13.04 -8.76
N THR A 33 10.50 13.35 -7.91
CA THR A 33 10.28 12.68 -6.62
C THR A 33 9.86 11.23 -6.81
N ILE A 34 8.94 10.97 -7.74
CA ILE A 34 8.51 9.61 -8.10
C ILE A 34 9.69 8.80 -8.66
N ALA A 35 10.46 9.36 -9.60
CA ALA A 35 11.63 8.70 -10.15
C ALA A 35 12.69 8.39 -9.08
N ALA A 36 12.95 9.31 -8.16
CA ALA A 36 13.85 9.07 -7.03
C ALA A 36 13.34 7.94 -6.13
N LEU A 37 12.03 7.85 -5.86
CA LEU A 37 11.46 6.75 -5.06
C LEU A 37 11.67 5.37 -5.71
N PHE A 38 11.46 5.26 -7.02
CA PHE A 38 11.59 3.97 -7.72
C PHE A 38 13.05 3.58 -8.00
N PHE A 39 13.90 4.52 -8.40
CA PHE A 39 15.25 4.22 -8.90
C PHE A 39 16.37 4.50 -7.89
N LYS A 40 16.13 5.37 -6.91
CA LYS A 40 17.12 5.79 -5.88
C LYS A 40 16.47 5.87 -4.49
N PRO A 41 15.95 4.74 -3.97
CA PRO A 41 15.28 4.73 -2.68
C PRO A 41 16.23 5.25 -1.59
N GLY A 42 15.81 6.29 -0.87
CA GLY A 42 16.60 6.95 0.17
C GLY A 42 17.19 8.32 -0.22
N GLU A 43 17.26 8.67 -1.50
CA GLU A 43 17.75 10.01 -1.93
C GLU A 43 16.84 11.12 -1.42
N LEU A 44 15.52 10.88 -1.42
CA LEU A 44 14.53 11.80 -0.87
C LEU A 44 14.78 12.05 0.62
N ALA A 45 14.93 10.97 1.41
CA ALA A 45 15.18 11.05 2.85
C ALA A 45 16.52 11.75 3.16
N ALA A 46 17.60 11.36 2.48
CA ALA A 46 18.90 12.00 2.64
C ALA A 46 18.86 13.50 2.29
N SER A 47 18.10 13.86 1.25
CA SER A 47 17.93 15.25 0.84
C SER A 47 17.03 16.06 1.77
N TYR A 48 16.17 15.42 2.57
CA TYR A 48 15.42 16.09 3.64
C TYR A 48 16.31 16.45 4.83
N PHE A 49 17.31 15.61 5.15
CA PHE A 49 18.23 15.85 6.26
C PHE A 49 19.43 16.72 5.88
N SER A 50 19.90 16.64 4.64
CA SER A 50 20.87 17.59 4.12
C SER A 50 20.14 18.89 3.82
N ASP A 51 20.60 20.02 4.34
CA ASP A 51 20.00 21.37 4.25
C ASP A 51 19.86 21.95 2.82
N LYS A 52 19.85 21.07 1.81
CA LYS A 52 19.64 21.36 0.40
C LYS A 52 18.18 21.78 0.19
N ARG A 53 17.99 23.08 -0.05
CA ARG A 53 16.69 23.68 -0.41
C ARG A 53 15.97 22.90 -1.52
N GLU A 54 14.64 22.90 -1.42
CA GLU A 54 13.65 22.01 -2.06
C GLU A 54 14.01 21.47 -3.46
N GLN A 55 14.55 20.25 -3.49
CA GLN A 55 14.73 19.50 -4.73
C GLN A 55 13.57 18.55 -5.06
N PHE A 56 12.73 18.29 -4.07
CA PHE A 56 11.63 17.33 -4.10
C PHE A 56 10.37 17.96 -3.52
N ILE A 57 9.23 17.28 -3.67
CA ILE A 57 7.95 17.75 -3.16
C ILE A 57 7.79 17.40 -1.69
N GLN A 58 7.15 18.30 -0.95
CA GLN A 58 6.79 18.13 0.45
C GLN A 58 6.07 16.80 0.70
N PRO A 59 6.34 16.08 1.80
CA PRO A 59 5.85 14.72 1.99
C PRO A 59 4.32 14.67 2.05
N LEU A 60 3.71 15.69 2.66
CA LEU A 60 2.26 15.83 2.77
C LEU A 60 1.61 15.95 1.38
N LYS A 61 2.13 16.84 0.53
CA LYS A 61 1.63 17.01 -0.83
C LYS A 61 1.79 15.74 -1.66
N LEU A 62 2.96 15.09 -1.56
CA LEU A 62 3.19 13.80 -2.22
C LEU A 62 2.19 12.73 -1.79
N TYR A 63 1.91 12.62 -0.50
CA TYR A 63 0.92 11.69 0.03
C TYR A 63 -0.46 11.95 -0.57
N PHE A 64 -0.95 13.19 -0.55
CA PHE A 64 -2.24 13.55 -1.15
C PHE A 64 -2.28 13.29 -2.65
N THR A 65 -1.22 13.64 -3.40
CA THR A 65 -1.14 13.39 -4.84
C THR A 65 -1.20 11.89 -5.14
N ILE A 66 -0.39 11.07 -4.45
CA ILE A 66 -0.38 9.62 -4.67
C ILE A 66 -1.74 9.03 -4.30
N ASN A 67 -2.34 9.43 -3.18
CA ASN A 67 -3.67 8.95 -2.79
C ASN A 67 -4.74 9.35 -3.80
N PHE A 68 -4.74 10.60 -4.26
CA PHE A 68 -5.69 11.08 -5.26
C PHE A 68 -5.57 10.28 -6.56
N VAL A 69 -4.36 10.11 -7.08
CA VAL A 69 -4.07 9.28 -8.27
C VAL A 69 -4.49 7.83 -8.01
N PHE A 70 -4.15 7.29 -6.85
CA PHE A 70 -4.49 5.93 -6.45
C PHE A 70 -6.01 5.69 -6.43
N PHE A 71 -6.79 6.54 -5.76
CA PHE A 71 -8.25 6.42 -5.69
C PHE A 71 -8.91 6.66 -7.05
N PHE A 72 -8.30 7.46 -7.92
CA PHE A 72 -8.77 7.64 -9.29
C PHE A 72 -8.48 6.41 -10.17
N LEU A 73 -7.30 5.79 -10.05
CA LEU A 73 -6.89 4.64 -10.87
C LEU A 73 -7.45 3.31 -10.36
N ALA A 74 -7.67 3.16 -9.05
CA ALA A 74 -8.04 1.87 -8.46
C ALA A 74 -9.32 1.26 -9.06
N PRO A 75 -10.42 2.01 -9.28
CA PRO A 75 -11.60 1.49 -9.96
C PRO A 75 -11.33 1.17 -11.43
N LEU A 76 -10.54 2.01 -12.14
CA LEU A 76 -10.23 1.83 -13.55
C LEU A 76 -9.43 0.55 -13.82
N LEU A 77 -8.55 0.20 -12.90
CA LEU A 77 -7.71 -1.00 -12.96
C LEU A 77 -8.40 -2.25 -12.38
N ASN A 78 -9.66 -2.16 -11.95
CA ASN A 78 -10.37 -3.19 -11.19
C ASN A 78 -9.55 -3.72 -10.00
N THR A 79 -8.76 -2.85 -9.38
CA THR A 79 -7.83 -3.26 -8.32
C THR A 79 -8.62 -3.51 -7.06
N HIS A 80 -8.88 -4.78 -6.75
CA HIS A 80 -9.50 -5.18 -5.50
C HIS A 80 -8.51 -5.08 -4.33
N GLN A 81 -8.18 -3.86 -3.92
CA GLN A 81 -7.16 -3.58 -2.89
C GLN A 81 -7.43 -4.30 -1.55
N PHE A 82 -8.69 -4.62 -1.25
CA PHE A 82 -9.11 -5.34 -0.05
C PHE A 82 -9.24 -6.85 -0.23
N GLN A 83 -9.13 -7.41 -1.44
CA GLN A 83 -9.24 -8.85 -1.66
C GLN A 83 -7.93 -9.61 -1.44
N VAL A 84 -6.78 -8.93 -1.36
CA VAL A 84 -5.47 -9.55 -1.13
C VAL A 84 -5.44 -10.42 0.13
N PHE A 85 -6.32 -10.14 1.10
CA PHE A 85 -6.41 -10.91 2.33
C PHE A 85 -7.61 -11.85 2.40
N ASN A 86 -8.58 -11.76 1.49
CA ASN A 86 -9.79 -12.59 1.51
C ASN A 86 -9.54 -13.93 0.78
N PHE A 87 -8.76 -14.81 1.39
CA PHE A 87 -8.51 -16.15 0.88
C PHE A 87 -9.68 -17.08 1.19
N ASN A 88 -10.10 -17.87 0.20
CA ASN A 88 -11.09 -18.93 0.33
C ASN A 88 -10.57 -20.23 -0.29
N LEU A 89 -11.19 -21.36 0.05
CA LEU A 89 -10.79 -22.69 -0.41
C LEU A 89 -10.67 -22.75 -1.93
N LYS A 90 -11.67 -22.23 -2.66
CA LYS A 90 -11.70 -22.26 -4.13
C LYS A 90 -10.54 -21.48 -4.75
N SER A 91 -10.13 -20.36 -4.14
CA SER A 91 -8.97 -19.57 -4.58
C SER A 91 -7.62 -20.27 -4.34
N ILE A 92 -7.53 -21.12 -3.31
CA ILE A 92 -6.31 -21.87 -2.98
C ILE A 92 -6.19 -23.12 -3.83
N VAL A 93 -7.30 -23.84 -4.01
CA VAL A 93 -7.37 -25.07 -4.81
C VAL A 93 -7.25 -24.73 -6.30
N GLY A 94 -7.97 -23.70 -6.75
CA GLY A 94 -8.03 -23.30 -8.16
C GLY A 94 -8.29 -24.50 -9.08
N ASP A 95 -7.55 -24.53 -10.19
CA ASP A 95 -7.57 -25.65 -11.15
C ASP A 95 -6.45 -26.67 -10.89
N ASN A 96 -5.80 -26.62 -9.72
CA ASN A 96 -4.69 -27.50 -9.42
C ASN A 96 -5.22 -28.88 -8.98
N HIS A 97 -5.05 -29.85 -9.86
CA HIS A 97 -5.54 -31.22 -9.68
C HIS A 97 -4.97 -31.92 -8.42
N THR A 98 -3.79 -31.53 -7.96
CA THR A 98 -3.19 -32.09 -6.73
C THR A 98 -3.94 -31.61 -5.49
N TYR A 99 -4.23 -30.32 -5.41
CA TYR A 99 -5.00 -29.77 -4.28
C TYR A 99 -6.45 -30.25 -4.30
N GLN A 100 -7.05 -30.35 -5.49
CA GLN A 100 -8.40 -30.90 -5.66
C GLN A 100 -8.49 -32.31 -5.08
N LYS A 101 -7.54 -33.18 -5.46
CA LYS A 101 -7.51 -34.57 -4.96
C LYS A 101 -7.35 -34.64 -3.44
N LEU A 102 -6.46 -33.83 -2.85
CA LEU A 102 -6.27 -33.81 -1.40
C LEU A 102 -7.54 -33.39 -0.66
N ILE A 103 -8.28 -32.41 -1.19
CA ILE A 103 -9.54 -31.96 -0.60
C ILE A 103 -10.64 -33.02 -0.77
N GLU A 104 -10.75 -33.64 -1.94
CA GLU A 104 -11.69 -34.75 -2.16
C GLU A 104 -11.44 -35.92 -1.20
N ASP A 105 -10.18 -36.31 -1.01
CA ASP A 105 -9.81 -37.38 -0.09
C ASP A 105 -10.18 -37.03 1.36
N GLN A 106 -10.01 -35.76 1.77
CA GLN A 106 -10.43 -35.26 3.10
C GLN A 106 -11.95 -35.18 3.25
N ILE A 107 -12.68 -34.76 2.22
CA ILE A 107 -14.15 -34.73 2.22
C ILE A 107 -14.71 -36.14 2.37
N ARG A 108 -14.17 -37.11 1.61
CA ARG A 108 -14.55 -38.53 1.72
C ARG A 108 -14.24 -39.10 3.10
N ALA A 109 -13.07 -38.81 3.66
CA ALA A 109 -12.67 -39.29 4.98
C ALA A 109 -13.48 -38.67 6.14
N SER A 110 -13.98 -37.45 5.96
CA SER A 110 -14.79 -36.74 6.96
C SER A 110 -16.30 -36.97 6.83
N GLU A 111 -16.74 -37.71 5.81
CA GLU A 111 -18.16 -37.94 5.47
C GLU A 111 -18.98 -36.64 5.39
N THR A 112 -18.34 -35.53 5.01
CA THR A 112 -18.99 -34.22 4.91
C THR A 112 -19.38 -33.90 3.48
N SER A 113 -20.40 -33.07 3.30
CA SER A 113 -20.70 -32.45 2.00
C SER A 113 -19.57 -31.49 1.62
N GLU A 114 -19.25 -31.41 0.33
CA GLU A 114 -18.29 -30.43 -0.22
C GLU A 114 -18.65 -28.99 0.18
N GLU A 115 -19.93 -28.67 0.20
CA GLU A 115 -20.43 -27.35 0.59
C GLU A 115 -20.15 -27.07 2.07
N THR A 116 -20.43 -28.04 2.94
CA THR A 116 -20.19 -27.92 4.39
C THR A 116 -18.70 -27.87 4.72
N TYR A 117 -17.86 -28.63 4.00
CA TYR A 117 -16.41 -28.57 4.17
C TYR A 117 -15.86 -27.21 3.76
N THR A 118 -16.30 -26.69 2.60
CA THR A 118 -15.91 -25.38 2.08
C THR A 118 -16.28 -24.27 3.07
N GLU A 119 -17.52 -24.27 3.58
CA GLU A 119 -17.98 -23.26 4.54
C GLU A 119 -17.17 -23.29 5.84
N ARG A 120 -16.90 -24.48 6.38
CA ARG A 120 -16.08 -24.65 7.59
C ARG A 120 -14.65 -24.16 7.38
N PHE A 121 -14.04 -24.56 6.27
CA PHE A 121 -12.68 -24.15 5.93
C PHE A 121 -12.57 -22.63 5.73
N ASP A 122 -13.50 -22.04 4.98
CA ASP A 122 -13.54 -20.60 4.73
C ASP A 122 -13.78 -19.81 6.02
N THR A 123 -14.62 -20.32 6.92
CA THR A 123 -14.83 -19.73 8.25
C THR A 123 -13.55 -19.76 9.09
N HIS A 124 -12.85 -20.89 9.09
CA HIS A 124 -11.56 -21.02 9.78
C HIS A 124 -10.49 -20.11 9.18
N LEU A 125 -10.43 -19.98 7.85
CA LEU A 125 -9.54 -19.04 7.19
C LEU A 125 -9.86 -17.60 7.56
N LYS A 126 -11.12 -17.19 7.48
CA LYS A 126 -11.56 -15.82 7.78
C LYS A 126 -11.22 -15.41 9.21
N TYR A 127 -11.43 -16.30 10.19
CA TYR A 127 -11.11 -16.02 11.59
C TYR A 127 -9.60 -15.93 11.85
N ASN A 128 -8.81 -16.82 11.22
CA ASN A 128 -7.36 -16.88 11.41
C ASN A 128 -6.57 -16.00 10.42
N GLN A 129 -7.24 -15.31 9.51
CA GLN A 129 -6.65 -14.45 8.48
C GLN A 129 -5.60 -13.45 9.04
N PRO A 130 -5.84 -12.77 10.19
CA PRO A 130 -4.82 -11.88 10.76
C PRO A 130 -3.52 -12.61 11.11
N ALA A 131 -3.60 -13.85 11.62
CA ALA A 131 -2.41 -14.62 12.01
C ALA A 131 -1.51 -14.95 10.81
N PHE A 132 -2.10 -15.28 9.66
CA PHE A 132 -1.35 -15.48 8.42
C PHE A 132 -0.62 -14.20 7.99
N VAL A 133 -1.27 -13.04 8.09
CA VAL A 133 -0.63 -11.74 7.78
C VAL A 133 0.56 -11.49 8.71
N PHE A 134 0.38 -11.72 10.02
CA PHE A 134 1.47 -11.60 10.99
C PHE A 134 2.65 -12.54 10.70
N LEU A 135 2.42 -13.72 10.13
CA LEU A 135 3.47 -14.67 9.75
C LEU A 135 4.16 -14.30 8.42
N VAL A 136 3.43 -13.70 7.47
CA VAL A 136 4.00 -13.22 6.21
C VAL A 136 4.98 -12.07 6.45
N VAL A 137 4.72 -11.20 7.42
CA VAL A 137 5.59 -10.04 7.75
C VAL A 137 7.05 -10.43 8.04
N PRO A 138 7.37 -11.35 8.97
CA PRO A 138 8.75 -11.74 9.24
C PRO A 138 9.40 -12.49 8.08
N ILE A 139 8.65 -13.30 7.33
CA ILE A 139 9.15 -13.97 6.12
C ILE A 139 9.54 -12.93 5.07
N PHE A 140 8.68 -11.95 4.84
CA PHE A 140 8.95 -10.86 3.92
C PHE A 140 10.13 -9.99 4.39
N ALA A 141 10.24 -9.72 5.68
CA ALA A 141 11.39 -9.03 6.26
C ALA A 141 12.69 -9.82 6.06
N MET A 142 12.66 -11.13 6.27
CA MET A 142 13.80 -12.02 6.03
C MET A 142 14.20 -12.02 4.54
N PHE A 143 13.22 -12.12 3.64
CA PHE A 143 13.44 -12.01 2.21
C PHE A 143 14.10 -10.67 1.83
N LEU A 144 13.57 -9.54 2.32
CA LEU A 144 14.14 -8.22 2.07
C LEU A 144 15.54 -8.06 2.67
N TYR A 145 15.78 -8.66 3.84
CA TYR A 145 17.10 -8.69 4.47
C TYR A 145 18.10 -9.38 3.54
N PHE A 146 17.80 -10.58 3.05
CA PHE A 146 18.66 -11.31 2.13
C PHE A 146 18.83 -10.61 0.78
N ALA A 147 17.76 -10.06 0.21
CA ALA A 147 17.81 -9.34 -1.07
C ALA A 147 18.70 -8.09 -1.00
N ASN A 148 18.64 -7.34 0.11
CA ASN A 148 19.44 -6.12 0.30
C ASN A 148 20.84 -6.39 0.89
N PHE A 149 21.13 -7.61 1.34
CA PHE A 149 22.42 -7.95 1.96
C PHE A 149 23.61 -7.73 1.01
N ARG A 150 23.41 -7.86 -0.31
CA ARG A 150 24.46 -7.64 -1.31
C ARG A 150 24.83 -6.18 -1.57
N LYS A 151 24.01 -5.21 -1.14
CA LYS A 151 24.21 -3.78 -1.43
C LYS A 151 24.89 -3.01 -0.28
N ARG A 152 25.28 -3.71 0.79
CA ARG A 152 25.96 -3.16 1.98
C ARG A 152 27.46 -3.51 2.07
N ARG A 153 28.07 -3.98 0.99
CA ARG A 153 29.53 -4.09 0.84
C ARG A 153 30.03 -3.06 -0.15
#